data_AF-A0A960J6Q9-F1
#
_entry.id   AF-A0A960J6Q9-F1
#
_cell.length_a   1.000
_cell.length_b   1.000
_cell.length_c   1.000
_cell.angle_alpha   90.00
_cell.angle_beta   90.00
_cell.angle_gamma   90.00
#
_symmetry.space_group_name_H-M   'P 1'
#
loop_
_entity.id
_entity.type
_entity.pdbx_description
1 polymer ?
#
loop_
_entity_poly.entity_id
_entity_poly.type
_entity_poly.pdbx_seq_one_letter_code
_entity_poly.pdbx_strand_id
1 'polypeptide(L)'
;MHDSRRRFLAACAAALAAQACGSQEAEPQPAPAAAKADAYALIGDRYHNSDYIRSGLNKTIAEPLGVSIDFCDETKRLTADTLDGYKLLIILRDGM
;
A
#
# COMPACT_ATOMS: atom_id res chain seq x y z
N MET A 1 -26.00 -8.10 -16.90
CA MET A 1 -24.68 -7.67 -17.42
C MET A 1 -23.63 -8.19 -16.46
N HIS A 2 -23.27 -9.47 -16.62
CA HIS A 2 -22.27 -10.16 -15.83
C HIS A 2 -21.17 -10.51 -16.81
N ASP A 3 -20.05 -9.80 -16.76
CA ASP A 3 -18.96 -10.06 -17.69
C ASP A 3 -17.64 -10.24 -16.96
N SER A 4 -16.90 -11.22 -17.47
CA SER A 4 -15.46 -11.40 -17.29
C SER A 4 -14.95 -11.87 -15.93
N ARG A 5 -15.34 -13.10 -15.56
CA ARG A 5 -14.47 -14.02 -14.80
C ARG A 5 -14.00 -15.14 -15.73
N ARG A 6 -12.70 -15.46 -15.69
CA ARG A 6 -11.98 -16.60 -16.29
C ARG A 6 -11.35 -16.33 -17.66
N ARG A 7 -10.05 -16.02 -17.61
CA ARG A 7 -9.03 -16.45 -18.59
C ARG A 7 -7.67 -16.41 -17.90
N PHE A 8 -7.49 -17.32 -16.93
CA PHE A 8 -6.17 -17.73 -16.47
C PHE A 8 -5.58 -18.57 -17.61
N LEU A 9 -4.81 -17.93 -18.49
CA LEU A 9 -4.12 -18.61 -19.58
C LEU A 9 -2.92 -19.37 -19.01
N ALA A 10 -3.04 -20.70 -19.13
CA ALA A 10 -1.92 -21.60 -19.30
C ALA A 10 -1.12 -21.21 -20.55
N ALA A 11 0.21 -21.17 -20.43
CA ALA A 11 1.21 -21.61 -21.41
C ALA A 11 2.51 -20.85 -21.18
N CYS A 12 3.58 -21.56 -20.84
CA CYS A 12 4.91 -21.37 -21.43
C CYS A 12 5.84 -22.45 -20.86
N ALA A 13 5.81 -23.61 -21.51
CA ALA A 13 6.91 -24.55 -21.49
C ALA A 13 7.86 -24.21 -22.65
N ALA A 14 9.15 -24.48 -22.41
CA ALA A 14 10.27 -24.56 -23.36
C ALA A 14 10.88 -23.26 -23.89
N ALA A 15 12.09 -22.96 -23.42
CA ALA A 15 13.23 -22.63 -24.29
C ALA A 15 14.54 -22.75 -23.49
N LEU A 16 15.24 -23.85 -23.73
CA LEU A 16 16.64 -24.07 -23.36
C LEU A 16 17.49 -23.53 -24.52
N ALA A 17 18.19 -22.41 -24.35
CA ALA A 17 19.21 -21.96 -25.30
C ALA A 17 20.25 -21.07 -24.62
N ALA A 18 21.52 -21.48 -24.76
CA ALA A 18 22.70 -20.85 -24.22
C ALA A 18 23.02 -19.49 -24.86
N GLN A 19 23.37 -18.51 -24.03
CA GLN A 19 24.20 -17.35 -24.41
C GLN A 19 25.01 -17.00 -23.14
N ALA A 20 26.30 -17.34 -23.12
CA ALA A 20 27.42 -16.54 -23.62
C ALA A 20 27.85 -15.46 -22.61
N CYS A 21 29.12 -15.56 -22.24
CA CYS A 21 29.85 -14.76 -21.27
C CYS A 21 29.62 -13.25 -21.45
N GLY A 22 29.16 -12.64 -20.37
CA GLY A 22 28.98 -11.20 -20.22
C GLY A 22 28.58 -10.95 -18.78
N SER A 23 29.55 -10.92 -17.88
CA SER A 23 29.35 -10.51 -16.49
C SER A 23 29.09 -9.01 -16.46
N GLN A 24 27.86 -8.61 -16.81
CA GLN A 24 27.29 -7.38 -16.30
C GLN A 24 26.76 -7.72 -14.91
N GLU A 25 27.57 -7.43 -13.90
CA GLU A 25 27.06 -7.24 -12.55
C GLU A 25 26.06 -6.09 -12.63
N ALA A 26 24.80 -6.44 -12.77
CA ALA A 26 23.70 -5.52 -12.68
C ALA A 26 23.78 -4.90 -11.28
N GLU A 27 24.27 -3.66 -11.23
CA GLU A 27 24.12 -2.83 -10.05
C GLU A 27 22.64 -2.88 -9.64
N PRO A 28 22.33 -3.10 -8.34
CA PRO A 28 20.95 -3.13 -7.89
C PRO A 28 20.36 -1.74 -8.14
N GLN A 29 19.68 -1.59 -9.28
CA GLN A 29 18.88 -0.42 -9.56
C GLN A 29 17.92 -0.30 -8.37
N PRO A 30 17.94 0.83 -7.64
CA PRO A 30 17.06 1.00 -6.50
C PRO A 30 15.65 0.81 -7.03
N ALA A 31 14.98 -0.26 -6.59
CA ALA A 31 13.60 -0.50 -6.92
C ALA A 31 12.84 0.80 -6.65
N PRO A 32 11.96 1.25 -7.57
CA PRO A 32 11.21 2.47 -7.35
C PRO A 32 10.57 2.38 -5.96
N ALA A 33 10.85 3.38 -5.12
CA ALA A 33 10.30 3.43 -3.78
C ALA A 33 8.79 3.21 -3.89
N ALA A 34 8.27 2.24 -3.14
CA ALA A 34 6.87 1.86 -3.22
C ALA A 34 5.99 3.12 -3.15
N ALA A 35 5.06 3.26 -4.10
CA ALA A 35 4.18 4.41 -4.14
C ALA A 35 3.43 4.52 -2.80
N LYS A 36 3.53 5.69 -2.15
CA LYS A 36 2.80 5.97 -0.91
C LYS A 36 1.30 5.86 -1.15
N ALA A 37 0.56 5.46 -0.13
CA ALA A 37 -0.90 5.47 -0.20
C ALA A 37 -1.43 6.91 -0.34
N ASP A 38 -2.68 7.05 -0.76
CA ASP A 38 -3.30 8.36 -0.97
C ASP A 38 -3.57 9.07 0.37
N ALA A 39 -3.92 8.30 1.41
CA ALA A 39 -4.23 8.82 2.74
C ALA A 39 -3.36 8.18 3.83
N TYR A 40 -2.96 8.99 4.81
CA TYR A 40 -2.32 8.55 6.04
C TYR A 40 -3.33 8.65 7.19
N ALA A 41 -3.63 7.54 7.83
CA ALA A 41 -4.58 7.44 8.93
C ALA A 41 -3.86 7.11 10.24
N LEU A 42 -3.79 8.09 11.13
CA LEU A 42 -3.28 7.92 12.48
C LEU A 42 -4.44 7.60 13.41
N ILE A 43 -4.55 6.33 13.78
CA ILE A 43 -5.73 5.76 14.40
C ILE A 43 -5.40 5.03 15.69
N GLY A 44 -6.34 5.11 16.62
CA GLY A 44 -6.28 4.37 17.86
C GLY A 44 -5.39 5.01 18.91
N ASP A 45 -5.70 4.68 20.16
CA ASP A 45 -5.01 5.10 21.37
C ASP A 45 -5.44 4.15 22.52
N ARG A 46 -5.14 4.53 23.76
CA ARG A 46 -5.53 3.78 24.98
C ARG A 46 -7.05 3.65 25.22
N TYR A 47 -7.86 4.49 24.60
CA TYR A 47 -9.31 4.60 24.71
C TYR A 47 -10.05 4.13 23.44
N HIS A 48 -9.42 4.23 22.28
CA HIS A 48 -9.99 3.89 20.98
C HIS A 48 -9.21 2.74 20.35
N ASN A 49 -9.85 1.58 20.23
CA ASN A 49 -9.28 0.44 19.51
C ASN A 49 -9.16 0.76 18.00
N SER A 50 -7.95 0.60 17.45
CA SER A 50 -7.66 0.80 16.02
C SER A 50 -8.45 -0.12 15.09
N ASP A 51 -8.86 -1.31 15.52
CA ASP A 51 -9.45 -2.33 14.64
C ASP A 51 -10.82 -1.91 14.09
N TYR A 52 -11.67 -1.35 14.96
CA TYR A 52 -12.99 -0.89 14.51
C TYR A 52 -12.86 0.34 13.61
N ILE A 53 -11.89 1.22 13.90
CA ILE A 53 -11.60 2.41 13.09
C ILE A 53 -11.12 1.99 11.69
N ARG A 54 -10.19 1.04 11.62
CA ARG A 54 -9.69 0.47 10.36
C ARG A 54 -10.82 -0.16 9.56
N SER A 55 -11.67 -0.96 10.20
CA SER A 55 -12.82 -1.59 9.53
C SER A 55 -13.81 -0.55 8.99
N GLY A 56 -14.09 0.49 9.78
CA GLY A 56 -14.97 1.58 9.37
C GLY A 56 -14.42 2.37 8.19
N LEU A 57 -13.15 2.79 8.25
CA LEU A 57 -12.49 3.53 7.18
C LEU A 57 -12.39 2.72 5.89
N ASN A 58 -12.13 1.41 5.98
CA ASN A 58 -12.10 0.55 4.80
C ASN A 58 -13.46 0.51 4.09
N LYS A 59 -14.54 0.27 4.85
CA LYS A 59 -15.90 0.14 4.30
C LYS A 59 -16.49 1.45 3.77
N THR A 60 -16.07 2.58 4.32
CA THR A 60 -16.68 3.89 4.01
C THR A 60 -15.87 4.71 3.03
N ILE A 61 -14.55 4.59 3.04
CA ILE A 61 -13.64 5.42 2.22
C ILE A 61 -12.84 4.54 1.27
N ALA A 62 -12.09 3.56 1.77
CA ALA A 62 -11.13 2.85 0.93
C ALA A 62 -11.82 2.06 -0.19
N GLU A 63 -12.80 1.23 0.15
CA GLU A 63 -13.52 0.40 -0.83
C GLU A 63 -14.42 1.22 -1.76
N PRO A 64 -15.26 2.17 -1.29
CA PRO A 64 -16.20 2.87 -2.17
C PRO A 64 -15.53 3.89 -3.09
N LEU A 65 -14.42 4.51 -2.63
CA LEU A 65 -13.73 5.56 -3.36
C LEU A 65 -12.45 5.07 -4.04
N GLY A 66 -12.03 3.82 -3.82
CA GLY A 66 -10.78 3.28 -4.35
C GLY A 66 -9.53 3.98 -3.78
N VAL A 67 -9.63 4.56 -2.59
CA VAL A 67 -8.55 5.31 -1.94
C VAL A 67 -7.68 4.35 -1.14
N SER A 68 -6.38 4.39 -1.37
CA SER A 68 -5.44 3.64 -0.53
C SER A 68 -5.20 4.37 0.79
N ILE A 69 -5.28 3.66 1.92
CA ILE A 69 -5.10 4.23 3.27
C ILE A 69 -4.01 3.45 4.00
N ASP A 70 -2.95 4.17 4.39
CA ASP A 70 -1.93 3.66 5.31
C ASP A 70 -2.34 3.94 6.74
N PHE A 71 -2.44 2.89 7.55
CA PHE A 71 -2.84 3.00 8.95
C PHE A 71 -1.64 2.92 9.88
N CYS A 72 -1.55 3.85 10.81
CA CYS A 72 -0.54 3.90 11.85
C CYS A 72 -1.19 4.19 13.20
N ASP A 73 -0.66 3.63 14.27
CA ASP A 73 -1.04 3.83 15.67
C ASP A 73 0.01 4.63 16.45
N GLU A 74 1.26 4.62 15.99
CA GLU A 74 2.36 5.31 16.64
C GLU A 74 2.40 6.82 16.30
N THR A 75 2.16 7.64 17.32
CA THR A 75 2.15 9.11 17.20
C THR A 75 3.49 9.71 16.81
N LYS A 76 4.61 9.06 17.18
CA LYS A 76 5.97 9.49 16.81
C LYS A 76 6.22 9.44 15.30
N ARG A 77 5.42 8.67 14.57
CA ARG A 77 5.49 8.61 13.10
C ARG A 77 4.76 9.75 12.42
N LEU A 78 4.11 10.66 13.17
CA LEU A 78 3.52 11.88 12.64
C LEU A 78 4.59 12.99 12.54
N THR A 79 5.30 13.02 11.43
CA THR A 79 6.35 14.01 11.12
C THR A 79 6.13 14.59 9.74
N ALA A 80 6.77 15.72 9.42
CA ALA A 80 6.68 16.29 8.08
C ALA A 80 7.15 15.30 6.99
N ASP A 81 8.26 14.61 7.24
CA ASP A 81 8.88 13.69 6.28
C ASP A 81 8.01 12.44 6.01
N THR A 82 7.32 11.94 7.05
CA THR A 82 6.42 10.80 6.90
C THR A 82 5.16 11.20 6.14
N LEU A 83 4.60 12.38 6.44
CA LEU A 83 3.40 12.91 5.79
C LEU A 83 3.64 13.39 4.35
N ASP A 84 4.89 13.69 3.98
CA ASP A 84 5.20 14.17 2.64
C ASP A 84 4.74 13.19 1.56
N GLY A 85 4.06 13.71 0.53
CA GLY A 85 3.47 12.91 -0.55
C GLY A 85 2.11 12.27 -0.26
N TYR A 86 1.60 12.28 0.98
CA TYR A 86 0.21 11.91 1.25
C TYR A 86 -0.72 13.06 0.90
N LYS A 87 -1.88 12.76 0.29
CA LYS A 87 -2.87 13.77 -0.12
C LYS A 87 -3.88 14.08 0.99
N LEU A 88 -4.05 13.16 1.93
CA LEU A 88 -5.04 13.25 2.99
C LEU A 88 -4.46 12.73 4.30
N LEU A 89 -4.69 13.48 5.39
CA LEU A 89 -4.38 13.07 6.75
C LEU A 89 -5.68 12.84 7.51
N ILE A 90 -5.87 11.64 8.05
CA ILE A 90 -7.02 11.25 8.88
C ILE A 90 -6.51 10.98 10.29
N ILE A 91 -7.07 11.65 11.29
CA ILE A 91 -6.72 11.45 12.70
C ILE A 91 -7.98 11.04 13.45
N LEU A 92 -8.02 9.81 13.94
CA LEU A 92 -9.13 9.26 14.73
C LEU A 92 -8.58 8.68 16.03
N ARG A 93 -8.43 9.56 17.00
CA ARG A 93 -7.82 9.32 18.30
C ARG A 93 -8.18 10.49 19.21
N ASP A 94 -8.04 10.25 20.50
CA ASP A 94 -8.18 11.23 21.56
C ASP A 94 -7.10 12.32 21.41
N GLY A 95 -7.51 13.56 21.66
CA GLY A 95 -6.70 14.76 21.47
C GLY A 95 -5.98 15.21 22.75
N MET A 96 -6.10 14.43 23.84
CA MET A 96 -5.53 14.73 25.15
C MET A 96 -4.15 14.14 25.39
#